data_AF-A0A9J7DQX5-F1
#
_entry.id   AF-A0A9J7DQX5-F1
#
_cell.length_a   1.000
_cell.length_b   1.000
_cell.length_c   1.000
_cell.angle_alpha   90.00
_cell.angle_beta   90.00
_cell.angle_gamma   90.00
#
_symmetry.space_group_name_H-M   'P 1'
#
loop_
_entity.id
_entity.type
_entity.pdbx_description
1 polymer ?
#
loop_
_entity_poly.entity_id
_entity_poly.type
_entity_poly.pdbx_seq_one_letter_code
_entity_poly.pdbx_strand_id
1 'polypeptide(L)'
;MYHQLSRVTGRLVASTHLQTPLFPVAPVALQRVEAPTIQYNTTHMSTVADACPAPGKSKLIPGTNTPYARMSEKVIQRQKQFQKEDDVPVFLKGGPVDGILYRLTLALCIVGLVGVGQTIYSHAVPKK
;
A
#
# COMPACT_ATOMS: atom_id res chain seq x y z
N MET A 1 21.53 -14.18 39.95
CA MET A 1 20.98 -15.48 39.52
C MET A 1 19.48 -15.33 39.47
N TYR A 2 18.84 -15.65 38.35
CA TYR A 2 17.38 -15.52 38.21
C TYR A 2 16.72 -16.79 38.73
N HIS A 3 15.49 -16.71 39.21
CA HIS A 3 14.77 -17.85 39.76
C HIS A 3 13.37 -17.94 39.14
N GLN A 4 12.97 -19.13 38.70
CA GLN A 4 11.66 -19.43 38.11
C GLN A 4 10.90 -20.38 39.03
N LEU A 5 9.62 -20.09 39.27
CA LEU A 5 8.74 -20.92 40.10
C LEU A 5 8.33 -22.18 39.33
N SER A 6 8.69 -23.35 39.83
CA SER A 6 8.19 -24.62 39.29
C SER A 6 6.70 -24.76 39.58
N ARG A 7 5.85 -24.87 38.55
CA ARG A 7 4.40 -25.00 38.72
C ARG A 7 3.96 -26.36 39.27
N VAL A 8 4.80 -27.38 39.14
CA VAL A 8 4.48 -28.74 39.62
C VAL A 8 4.86 -28.90 41.08
N THR A 9 5.97 -28.31 41.51
CA THR A 9 6.50 -28.50 42.87
C THR A 9 6.44 -27.25 43.74
N GLY A 10 6.02 -26.10 43.20
CA GLY A 10 5.89 -24.83 43.92
C GLY A 10 7.21 -24.23 44.41
N ARG A 11 8.36 -24.86 44.13
CA ARG A 11 9.68 -24.39 44.57
C ARG A 11 10.32 -23.47 43.53
N LEU A 12 11.02 -22.45 44.01
CA LEU A 12 11.83 -21.55 43.19
C LEU A 12 13.12 -22.27 42.74
N VAL A 13 13.31 -22.41 41.44
CA VAL A 13 14.49 -23.03 40.83
C VAL A 13 15.32 -21.94 40.15
N ALA A 14 16.64 -21.96 40.30
CA ALA A 14 17.51 -21.01 39.62
C ALA A 14 17.38 -21.17 38.09
N SER A 15 16.92 -20.12 37.39
CA SER A 15 16.88 -20.05 35.93
C SER A 15 18.12 -19.34 35.42
N THR A 16 18.83 -20.01 34.50
CA THR A 16 19.96 -19.44 33.74
C THR A 16 19.50 -18.77 32.44
N HIS A 17 18.21 -18.90 32.09
CA HIS A 17 17.64 -18.33 30.88
C HIS A 17 17.29 -16.86 31.12
N LEU A 18 18.31 -16.01 31.06
CA LEU A 18 18.15 -14.57 30.96
C LEU A 18 17.22 -14.29 29.78
N GLN A 19 16.10 -13.62 30.07
CA GLN A 19 15.32 -12.96 29.03
C GLN A 19 16.27 -12.00 28.30
N THR A 20 16.77 -12.40 27.14
CA THR A 20 17.38 -11.50 26.18
C THR A 20 16.41 -10.34 25.91
N PRO A 21 16.92 -9.11 25.82
CA PRO A 21 16.29 -7.95 26.46
C PRO A 21 14.97 -7.51 25.83
N LEU A 22 14.03 -7.15 26.70
CA LEU A 22 12.79 -6.42 26.45
C LEU A 22 13.04 -4.94 26.09
N PHE A 23 14.07 -4.63 25.30
CA PHE A 23 14.30 -3.28 24.78
C PHE A 23 14.42 -3.35 23.25
N PRO A 24 13.84 -2.39 22.50
CA PRO A 24 14.17 -2.26 21.10
C PRO A 24 15.63 -1.80 21.00
N VAL A 25 16.51 -2.69 20.55
CA VAL A 25 17.81 -2.29 20.01
C VAL A 25 17.51 -1.37 18.82
N ALA A 26 17.99 -0.13 18.89
CA ALA A 26 17.79 0.84 17.81
C ALA A 26 18.25 0.23 16.47
N PRO A 27 17.49 0.38 15.37
CA PRO A 27 17.88 -0.23 14.12
C PRO A 27 19.19 0.40 13.63
N VAL A 28 20.26 -0.40 13.63
CA VAL A 28 21.50 -0.11 12.92
C VAL A 28 21.14 0.00 11.43
N ALA A 29 21.49 1.12 10.81
CA ALA A 29 21.14 1.38 9.43
C ALA A 29 21.85 0.39 8.48
N LEU A 30 21.05 -0.30 7.66
CA LEU A 30 21.44 -0.92 6.39
C LEU A 30 22.62 -1.91 6.42
N GLN A 31 22.48 -3.01 7.14
CA GLN A 31 23.15 -4.25 6.75
C GLN A 31 22.11 -5.21 6.17
N ARG A 32 22.20 -5.48 4.86
CA ARG A 32 21.51 -6.62 4.21
C ARG A 32 22.13 -7.90 4.77
N VAL A 33 21.80 -8.24 6.00
CA VAL A 33 22.02 -9.58 6.55
C VAL A 33 20.69 -10.30 6.44
N GLU A 34 20.74 -11.48 5.83
CA GLU A 34 19.65 -12.46 5.76
C GLU A 34 18.78 -12.38 7.02
N ALA A 35 17.49 -12.12 6.86
CA ALA A 35 16.61 -11.92 8.01
C ALA A 35 16.65 -13.18 8.91
N PRO A 36 17.01 -13.06 10.20
CA PRO A 36 17.13 -14.22 11.06
C PRO A 36 15.77 -14.92 11.19
N THR A 37 15.76 -16.23 10.96
CA THR A 37 14.57 -17.07 11.10
C THR A 37 14.12 -17.03 12.56
N ILE A 38 12.91 -16.51 12.79
CA ILE A 38 12.33 -16.42 14.14
C ILE A 38 12.02 -17.84 14.61
N GLN A 39 12.93 -18.44 15.38
CA GLN A 39 12.68 -19.71 16.07
C GLN A 39 11.87 -19.43 17.33
N TYR A 40 10.56 -19.68 17.27
CA TYR A 40 9.70 -19.64 18.45
C TYR A 40 9.96 -20.87 19.32
N ASN A 41 10.96 -20.81 20.21
CA ASN A 41 11.24 -21.87 21.20
C ASN A 41 10.36 -21.75 22.45
N THR A 42 9.08 -21.40 22.29
CA THR A 42 8.12 -21.44 23.39
C THR A 42 6.92 -22.27 22.97
N THR A 43 6.89 -23.52 23.42
CA THR A 43 5.85 -24.53 23.17
C THR A 43 4.44 -24.08 23.60
N HIS A 44 4.29 -22.92 24.26
CA HIS A 44 3.03 -22.40 24.77
C HIS A 44 2.51 -21.14 24.05
N MET A 45 3.19 -20.65 23.00
CA MET A 45 2.69 -19.56 22.15
C MET A 45 2.43 -20.00 20.71
N SER A 46 2.06 -21.27 20.52
CA SER A 46 1.33 -21.69 19.32
C SER A 46 -0.01 -20.95 19.30
N THR A 47 -0.01 -19.73 18.77
CA THR A 47 -1.23 -19.03 18.41
C THR A 47 -1.94 -19.91 17.40
N VAL A 48 -2.96 -20.62 17.88
CA VAL A 48 -4.15 -21.04 17.17
C VAL A 48 -3.93 -21.05 15.66
N ALA A 49 -3.35 -22.16 15.20
CA ALA A 49 -3.51 -22.63 13.84
C ALA A 49 -4.92 -23.24 13.68
N ASP A 50 -5.97 -22.56 14.16
CA ASP A 50 -7.33 -22.87 13.70
C ASP A 50 -7.47 -22.27 12.30
N ALA A 51 -7.16 -23.11 11.32
CA ALA A 51 -7.87 -23.22 10.06
C ALA A 51 -8.37 -21.91 9.43
N CYS A 52 -7.45 -20.98 9.10
CA CYS A 52 -7.68 -20.12 7.94
C CYS A 52 -7.05 -20.83 6.73
N PRO A 53 -7.83 -21.22 5.70
CA PRO A 53 -7.28 -21.88 4.53
C PRO A 53 -6.21 -20.97 3.94
N ALA A 54 -4.99 -21.51 3.78
CA ALA A 54 -3.81 -20.75 3.37
C ALA A 54 -4.17 -19.78 2.24
N PRO A 55 -4.28 -18.46 2.50
CA PRO A 55 -4.56 -17.53 1.44
C PRO A 55 -3.26 -17.36 0.67
N GLY A 56 -3.21 -17.94 -0.53
CA GLY A 56 -2.01 -17.98 -1.36
C GLY A 56 -1.29 -16.63 -1.41
N LYS A 57 0.05 -16.64 -1.34
CA LYS A 57 0.97 -15.48 -1.41
C LYS A 57 0.34 -14.13 -1.00
N SER A 58 -0.29 -14.05 0.18
CA SER A 58 -0.80 -12.77 0.67
C SER A 58 0.39 -11.94 1.13
N LYS A 59 0.57 -10.74 0.57
CA LYS A 59 1.55 -9.80 1.11
C LYS A 59 1.11 -9.45 2.53
N LEU A 60 1.99 -9.64 3.51
CA LEU A 60 1.80 -9.18 4.89
C LEU A 60 2.28 -7.74 5.00
N ILE A 61 1.74 -6.99 5.95
CA ILE A 61 2.24 -5.65 6.26
C ILE A 61 3.68 -5.80 6.81
N PRO A 62 4.67 -5.03 6.31
CA PRO A 62 6.04 -5.12 6.80
C PRO A 62 6.12 -4.91 8.31
N GLY A 63 6.76 -5.84 9.02
CA GLY A 63 6.92 -5.77 10.48
C GLY A 63 5.75 -6.34 11.30
N THR A 64 4.72 -6.91 10.66
CA THR A 64 3.60 -7.56 11.36
C THR A 64 3.24 -8.92 10.75
N ASN A 65 2.49 -9.74 11.49
CA ASN A 65 1.88 -10.98 10.99
C ASN A 65 0.45 -10.76 10.46
N THR A 66 0.09 -9.51 10.15
CA THR A 66 -1.25 -9.16 9.67
C THR A 66 -1.25 -9.06 8.14
N PRO A 67 -2.18 -9.76 7.44
CA PRO A 67 -2.32 -9.62 6.00
C PRO A 67 -2.90 -8.25 5.63
N TYR A 68 -2.54 -7.72 4.45
CA TYR A 68 -3.25 -6.56 3.91
C TYR A 68 -4.73 -6.89 3.73
N ALA A 69 -5.60 -5.92 4.02
CA ALA A 69 -7.02 -6.04 3.73
C ALA A 69 -7.22 -6.38 2.24
N ARG A 70 -8.06 -7.37 1.94
CA ARG A 70 -8.37 -7.75 0.56
C ARG A 70 -9.06 -6.57 -0.12
N MET A 71 -8.41 -6.01 -1.14
CA MET A 71 -9.01 -4.95 -1.96
C MET A 71 -10.09 -5.53 -2.87
N SER A 72 -11.09 -4.72 -3.21
CA SER A 72 -12.12 -5.14 -4.16
C SER A 72 -11.52 -5.44 -5.53
N GLU A 73 -12.06 -6.44 -6.22
CA GLU A 73 -11.55 -6.86 -7.54
C GLU A 73 -11.58 -5.73 -8.56
N LYS A 74 -12.58 -4.85 -8.48
CA LYS A 74 -12.70 -3.65 -9.33
C LYS A 74 -11.51 -2.71 -9.15
N VAL A 75 -11.09 -2.48 -7.90
CA VAL A 75 -9.93 -1.61 -7.61
C VAL A 75 -8.65 -2.24 -8.15
N ILE A 76 -8.48 -3.55 -8.00
CA ILE A 76 -7.30 -4.27 -8.53
C ILE A 76 -7.26 -4.18 -10.06
N GLN A 77 -8.39 -4.35 -10.74
CA GLN A 77 -8.48 -4.20 -12.20
C GLN A 77 -8.12 -2.79 -12.65
N ARG A 78 -8.64 -1.76 -11.97
CA ARG A 78 -8.29 -0.37 -12.27
C ARG A 78 -6.82 -0.06 -12.01
N GLN A 79 -6.26 -0.52 -10.88
CA GLN A 79 -4.83 -0.36 -10.60
C GLN A 79 -3.97 -1.00 -11.69
N LYS A 80 -4.30 -2.22 -12.13
CA LYS A 80 -3.61 -2.87 -13.26
C LYS A 80 -3.68 -2.04 -14.55
N GLN A 81 -4.84 -1.46 -14.86
CA GLN A 81 -5.01 -0.61 -16.04
C GLN A 81 -4.16 0.66 -15.95
N PHE A 82 -4.18 1.38 -14.82
CA PHE A 82 -3.48 2.66 -14.67
C PHE A 82 -1.98 2.52 -14.37
N GLN A 83 -1.52 1.37 -13.87
CA GLN A 83 -0.10 1.08 -13.60
C GLN A 83 0.59 0.33 -14.75
N LYS A 84 -0.10 0.09 -15.88
CA LYS A 84 0.53 -0.51 -17.05
C LYS A 84 1.55 0.45 -17.68
N GLU A 85 2.77 -0.03 -17.93
CA GLU A 85 3.86 0.75 -18.52
C GLU A 85 3.68 0.83 -20.05
N ASP A 86 2.81 1.75 -20.50
CA ASP A 86 2.42 1.91 -21.92
C ASP A 86 2.77 3.30 -22.50
N ASP A 87 3.51 4.14 -21.77
CA ASP A 87 3.81 5.56 -22.12
C ASP A 87 2.58 6.45 -22.41
N VAL A 88 1.37 5.95 -22.18
CA VAL A 88 0.11 6.70 -22.34
C VAL A 88 -0.06 7.67 -21.17
N PRO A 89 -0.32 8.97 -21.43
CA PRO A 89 -0.54 9.93 -20.36
C PRO A 89 -1.81 9.61 -19.58
N VAL A 90 -1.82 9.97 -18.29
CA VAL A 90 -2.88 9.58 -17.34
C VAL A 90 -4.31 9.95 -17.79
N PHE A 91 -4.47 11.08 -18.50
CA PHE A 91 -5.77 11.57 -18.96
C PHE A 91 -6.32 10.84 -20.20
N LEU A 92 -5.54 9.96 -20.84
CA LEU A 92 -6.00 9.08 -21.93
C LEU A 92 -6.00 7.60 -21.53
N LYS A 93 -5.58 7.30 -20.30
CA LYS A 93 -5.30 5.92 -19.84
C LYS A 93 -6.57 5.13 -19.52
N GLY A 94 -7.71 5.79 -19.31
CA GLY A 94 -9.00 5.16 -19.07
C GLY A 94 -9.62 4.54 -20.33
N GLY A 95 -9.19 4.96 -21.54
CA GLY A 95 -9.52 4.33 -22.81
C GLY A 95 -9.96 5.31 -23.91
N PRO A 96 -10.57 4.81 -25.00
CA PRO A 96 -10.95 5.64 -26.15
C PRO A 96 -11.95 6.76 -25.83
N VAL A 97 -12.80 6.56 -24.82
CA VAL A 97 -13.79 7.55 -24.37
C VAL A 97 -13.10 8.81 -23.88
N ASP A 98 -11.98 8.68 -23.16
CA ASP A 98 -11.21 9.81 -22.66
C ASP A 98 -10.68 10.68 -23.82
N GLY A 99 -10.25 10.04 -24.91
CA GLY A 99 -9.79 10.73 -26.11
C GLY A 99 -10.89 11.51 -26.83
N ILE A 100 -12.10 10.95 -26.93
CA ILE A 100 -13.26 11.65 -27.51
C ILE A 100 -13.63 12.84 -26.63
N LEU A 101 -13.72 12.63 -25.32
CA LEU A 101 -14.07 13.66 -24.36
C LEU A 101 -13.07 14.82 -24.38
N TYR A 102 -11.77 14.52 -24.37
CA TYR A 102 -10.70 15.51 -24.46
C TYR A 102 -10.82 16.37 -25.74
N ARG A 103 -11.00 15.73 -26.90
CA ARG A 103 -11.10 16.43 -28.18
C ARG A 103 -12.34 17.29 -28.26
N LEU A 104 -13.48 16.82 -27.73
CA LEU A 104 -14.71 17.58 -27.65
C LEU A 104 -14.52 18.83 -26.80
N THR A 105 -13.99 18.68 -25.58
CA THR A 105 -13.75 19.80 -24.68
C THR A 105 -12.82 20.83 -25.31
N LEU A 106 -11.74 20.38 -25.95
CA LEU A 106 -10.81 21.25 -26.66
C LEU A 106 -11.50 22.02 -27.79
N ALA A 107 -12.34 21.37 -28.58
CA ALA A 107 -13.09 22.02 -29.65
C ALA A 107 -14.04 23.10 -29.10
N LEU A 108 -14.77 22.80 -28.01
CA LEU A 108 -15.64 23.78 -27.36
C LEU A 108 -14.86 24.99 -26.83
N CYS A 109 -13.69 24.78 -26.23
CA CYS A 109 -12.82 25.87 -25.78
C CYS A 109 -12.38 26.77 -26.95
N ILE A 110 -11.96 26.17 -28.07
CA ILE A 110 -11.54 26.93 -29.26
C ILE A 110 -12.71 27.75 -29.82
N VAL A 111 -13.90 27.15 -29.94
CA VAL A 111 -15.10 27.86 -30.39
C VAL A 111 -15.44 29.02 -29.45
N GLY A 112 -15.34 28.81 -28.14
CA GLY A 112 -15.52 29.86 -27.14
C GLY A 112 -14.54 31.02 -27.32
N LEU A 113 -13.25 30.73 -27.50
CA LEU A 113 -12.23 31.76 -27.71
C LEU A 113 -12.46 32.57 -28.99
N VAL A 114 -12.87 31.90 -30.09
CA VAL A 114 -13.24 32.59 -31.34
C VAL A 114 -14.45 33.49 -31.13
N GLY A 115 -15.48 33.01 -30.42
CA GLY A 115 -16.67 33.80 -30.10
C GLY A 115 -16.35 35.04 -29.24
N VAL A 116 -15.46 34.89 -28.25
CA VAL A 116 -14.97 36.02 -27.45
C VAL A 116 -14.22 37.01 -28.33
N GLY A 117 -13.33 36.55 -29.20
CA GLY A 117 -12.60 37.41 -30.15
C GLY A 117 -13.53 38.19 -31.08
N GLN A 118 -14.56 37.53 -31.64
CA GLN A 118 -15.59 38.17 -32.48
C GLN A 118 -16.37 39.24 -31.72
N THR A 119 -16.73 38.96 -30.47
CA THR A 119 -17.45 39.90 -29.59
C THR A 119 -16.59 41.12 -29.31
N ILE A 120 -15.33 40.91 -28.91
CA ILE A 120 -14.38 42.00 -28.65
C ILE A 120 -14.19 42.84 -29.91
N TYR A 121 -13.93 42.23 -31.07
CA TYR A 121 -13.72 42.97 -32.32
C TYR A 121 -14.93 43.82 -32.71
N SER A 122 -16.13 43.25 -32.59
CA SER A 122 -17.39 43.94 -32.93
C SER A 122 -17.69 45.14 -32.03
N HIS A 123 -17.24 45.11 -30.78
CA HIS A 123 -17.43 46.21 -29.82
C HIS A 123 -16.26 47.18 -29.76
N ALA A 124 -15.05 46.73 -30.09
CA ALA A 124 -13.84 47.56 -30.06
C ALA A 124 -13.70 48.46 -31.31
N VAL A 125 -14.18 48.01 -32.46
CA VAL A 125 -14.09 48.78 -33.72
C VAL A 125 -15.45 49.44 -34.01
N PRO A 126 -15.51 50.78 -34.16
CA PRO A 126 -16.74 51.46 -34.52
C PRO A 126 -17.15 51.05 -35.95
N LYS A 127 -18.40 50.60 -36.10
CA LYS A 127 -18.99 50.35 -37.41
C LYS A 127 -19.37 51.70 -38.03
N LYS A 128 -18.87 51.98 -39.23
CA LYS A 128 -19.27 53.14 -40.04
C LYS A 128 -20.70 52.99 -40.54
#